data_AF-A0A0N5CVW0-F1
#
_entry.id   AF-A0A0N5CVW0-F1
#
_cell.length_a   1.000
_cell.length_b   1.000
_cell.length_c   1.000
_cell.angle_alpha   90.00
_cell.angle_beta   90.00
_cell.angle_gamma   90.00
#
_symmetry.space_group_name_H-M   'P 1'
#
loop_
_entity.id
_entity.type
_entity.pdbx_description
1 polymer ?
#
loop_
_entity_poly.entity_id
_entity_poly.type
_entity_poly.pdbx_seq_one_letter_code
_entity_poly.pdbx_strand_id
1 'polypeptide(L)'
;MQKYSILTALLMLYAAQNVTSIKCAECGYLPHSSNSGFRTCPVNCQGDICFIVVNNYYNETLVSGCVKADNETRNFFRDQAYCYRKKEYVICGCTTLDRCNSPQAPFSMFTFISKPFFEDCILIPQSGSFSLLNS
;
A
#
# COMPACT_ATOMS: atom_id res chain seq x y z
N MET A 1 6.70 48.59 10.74
CA MET A 1 6.39 47.22 11.19
C MET A 1 5.89 46.36 10.03
N GLN A 2 6.66 46.24 8.93
CA GLN A 2 6.16 45.61 7.69
C GLN A 2 7.11 44.55 7.09
N LYS A 3 8.35 44.46 7.59
CA LYS A 3 9.35 43.47 7.13
C LYS A 3 9.20 42.09 7.80
N TYR A 4 8.65 42.04 9.01
CA TYR A 4 8.47 40.78 9.76
C TYR A 4 7.33 39.91 9.22
N SER A 5 6.37 40.50 8.50
CA SER A 5 5.18 39.80 7.98
C SER A 5 5.44 38.91 6.76
N ILE A 6 6.50 39.21 6.00
CA ILE A 6 6.88 38.44 4.80
C ILE A 6 7.70 37.21 5.21
N LEU A 7 8.53 37.34 6.25
CA LEU A 7 9.37 36.25 6.75
C LEU A 7 8.52 35.15 7.41
N THR A 8 7.48 35.53 8.17
CA THR A 8 6.51 34.57 8.74
C THR A 8 5.67 33.87 7.67
N ALA A 9 5.28 34.55 6.59
CA ALA A 9 4.57 33.93 5.48
C ALA A 9 5.44 32.89 4.74
N LEU A 10 6.74 33.19 4.51
CA LEU A 10 7.70 32.25 3.93
C LEU A 10 7.95 31.03 4.82
N LEU A 11 8.05 31.20 6.14
CA LEU A 11 8.22 30.10 7.10
C LEU A 11 7.02 29.14 7.12
N MET A 12 5.79 29.64 6.92
CA MET A 12 4.58 28.81 6.85
C MET A 12 4.47 28.00 5.56
N LEU A 13 5.06 28.48 4.46
CA LEU A 13 5.14 27.73 3.18
C LEU A 13 6.13 26.56 3.22
N TYR A 14 7.21 26.66 4.02
CA TYR A 14 8.17 25.56 4.20
C TYR A 14 7.66 24.44 5.13
N ALA A 15 6.66 24.74 5.98
CA ALA A 15 6.12 23.78 6.95
C ALA A 15 5.09 22.80 6.35
N ALA A 16 4.63 23.04 5.12
CA ALA A 16 3.82 22.07 4.38
C ALA A 16 4.73 20.99 3.75
N GLN A 17 5.45 20.24 4.59
CA GLN A 17 5.92 18.93 4.16
C GLN A 17 4.66 18.08 3.98
N ASN A 18 4.21 17.96 2.73
CA ASN A 18 3.07 17.12 2.37
C ASN A 18 3.38 15.69 2.85
N VAL A 19 2.81 15.31 3.99
CA VAL A 19 2.65 13.90 4.35
C VAL A 19 1.60 13.39 3.37
N THR A 20 2.04 13.01 2.16
CA THR A 20 1.17 12.44 1.13
C THR A 20 0.75 11.05 1.60
N SER A 21 -0.33 11.02 2.36
CA SER A 21 -1.05 9.82 2.76
C SER A 21 -2.00 9.44 1.63
N ILE A 22 -1.95 8.20 1.18
CA ILE A 22 -2.85 7.65 0.16
C ILE A 22 -3.95 6.82 0.83
N LYS A 23 -5.17 6.90 0.29
CA LYS A 23 -6.29 6.09 0.76
C LYS A 23 -6.25 4.73 0.07
N CYS A 24 -6.31 3.64 0.83
CA CYS A 24 -6.19 2.28 0.30
C CYS A 24 -7.43 1.45 0.60
N ALA A 25 -7.70 0.44 -0.21
CA ALA A 25 -8.67 -0.59 0.10
C ALA A 25 -8.13 -1.52 1.20
N GLU A 26 -8.93 -1.81 2.21
CA GLU A 26 -8.53 -2.66 3.33
C GLU A 26 -9.52 -3.82 3.52
N CYS A 27 -8.97 -5.00 3.75
CA CYS A 27 -9.71 -6.21 4.10
C CYS A 27 -8.74 -7.26 4.68
N GLY A 28 -9.18 -7.99 5.71
CA GLY A 28 -8.35 -8.97 6.43
C GLY A 28 -7.94 -10.20 5.60
N TYR A 29 -7.40 -11.23 6.23
CA TYR A 29 -7.08 -12.46 5.49
C TYR A 29 -8.35 -13.23 5.09
N LEU A 30 -8.45 -13.66 3.82
CA LEU A 30 -9.48 -14.58 3.34
C LEU A 30 -8.80 -15.66 2.47
N PRO A 31 -8.76 -16.92 2.91
CA PRO A 31 -8.25 -18.02 2.08
C PRO A 31 -9.24 -18.36 0.95
N HIS A 32 -8.78 -19.24 0.04
CA HIS A 32 -9.62 -19.74 -1.05
C HIS A 32 -10.95 -20.32 -0.51
N SER A 33 -12.05 -19.86 -1.08
CA SER A 33 -13.43 -20.24 -0.75
C SER A 33 -14.34 -19.99 -1.95
N SER A 34 -15.62 -20.34 -1.86
CA SER A 34 -16.60 -20.02 -2.91
C SER A 34 -16.77 -18.52 -3.17
N ASN A 35 -16.34 -17.66 -2.25
CA ASN A 35 -16.57 -16.21 -2.31
C ASN A 35 -15.29 -15.39 -2.59
N SER A 36 -14.11 -16.01 -2.61
CA SER A 36 -12.83 -15.28 -2.73
C SER A 36 -12.59 -14.68 -4.12
N GLY A 37 -13.13 -15.28 -5.18
CA GLY A 37 -13.04 -14.73 -6.55
C GLY A 37 -13.81 -13.43 -6.79
N PHE A 38 -14.83 -13.13 -5.96
CA PHE A 38 -15.66 -11.92 -6.09
C PHE A 38 -15.41 -10.93 -4.94
N ARG A 39 -14.28 -11.08 -4.26
CA ARG A 39 -13.99 -10.33 -3.04
C ARG A 39 -13.98 -8.83 -3.30
N THR A 40 -14.73 -8.09 -2.48
CA THR A 40 -14.64 -6.64 -2.38
C THR A 40 -13.98 -6.24 -1.07
N CYS A 41 -13.21 -5.15 -1.07
CA CYS A 41 -12.58 -4.59 0.12
C CYS A 41 -13.11 -3.16 0.37
N PRO A 42 -14.32 -3.02 0.98
CA PRO A 42 -15.02 -1.74 1.08
C PRO A 42 -14.44 -0.80 2.15
N VAL A 43 -13.74 -1.35 3.15
CA VAL A 43 -13.08 -0.58 4.19
C VAL A 43 -11.90 0.19 3.58
N ASN A 44 -11.57 1.32 4.20
CA ASN A 44 -10.43 2.13 3.81
C ASN A 44 -9.47 2.29 4.97
N CYS A 45 -8.18 2.30 4.65
CA CYS A 45 -7.14 2.77 5.55
C CYS A 45 -6.28 3.85 4.87
N GLN A 46 -5.43 4.51 5.66
CA GLN A 46 -4.54 5.57 5.19
C GLN A 46 -3.08 5.21 5.49
N GLY A 47 -2.22 5.26 4.48
CA GLY A 47 -0.80 4.94 4.61
C GLY A 47 0.04 5.65 3.56
N ASP A 48 1.31 5.30 3.48
CA ASP A 48 2.22 5.85 2.48
C ASP A 48 2.17 5.01 1.19
N ILE A 49 1.89 3.71 1.31
CA ILE A 49 1.79 2.75 0.20
C ILE A 49 0.57 1.85 0.42
N CYS A 50 -0.22 1.64 -0.62
CA CYS A 50 -1.26 0.63 -0.64
C CYS A 50 -0.68 -0.73 -1.04
N PHE A 51 -1.06 -1.80 -0.35
CA PHE A 51 -0.63 -3.16 -0.71
C PHE A 51 -1.82 -4.09 -0.97
N ILE A 52 -1.62 -5.07 -1.83
CA ILE A 52 -2.53 -6.19 -2.06
C ILE A 52 -1.72 -7.48 -2.21
N VAL A 53 -2.19 -8.56 -1.60
CA VAL A 53 -1.59 -9.88 -1.72
C VAL A 53 -2.56 -10.81 -2.42
N VAL A 54 -2.09 -11.44 -3.49
CA VAL A 54 -2.90 -12.27 -4.38
C VAL A 54 -2.36 -13.69 -4.39
N ASN A 55 -3.24 -14.68 -4.29
CA ASN A 55 -2.89 -16.08 -4.40
C ASN A 55 -2.49 -16.42 -5.85
N ASN A 56 -1.35 -17.09 -6.05
CA ASN A 56 -0.86 -17.42 -7.40
C ASN A 56 -1.69 -18.50 -8.12
N TYR A 57 -2.36 -19.37 -7.37
CA TYR A 57 -3.08 -20.52 -7.92
C TYR A 57 -4.49 -20.12 -8.40
N TYR A 58 -5.16 -19.23 -7.66
CA TYR A 58 -6.55 -18.86 -7.92
C TYR A 58 -6.72 -17.41 -8.40
N ASN A 59 -5.66 -16.59 -8.39
CA ASN A 59 -5.71 -15.14 -8.65
C ASN A 59 -6.69 -14.38 -7.73
N GLU A 60 -6.80 -14.83 -6.48
CA GLU A 60 -7.73 -14.28 -5.50
C GLU A 60 -7.00 -13.38 -4.50
N THR A 61 -7.67 -12.31 -4.06
CA THR A 61 -7.11 -11.42 -3.05
C THR A 61 -7.13 -12.08 -1.67
N LEU A 62 -5.95 -12.36 -1.12
CA LEU A 62 -5.76 -12.91 0.22
C LEU A 62 -5.91 -11.85 1.30
N VAL A 63 -5.30 -10.68 1.11
CA VAL A 63 -5.35 -9.54 2.04
C VAL A 63 -5.04 -8.24 1.28
N SER A 64 -5.57 -7.12 1.75
CA SER A 64 -5.30 -5.79 1.19
C SER A 64 -5.29 -4.74 2.29
N GLY A 65 -4.45 -3.72 2.17
CA GLY A 65 -4.34 -2.66 3.17
C GLY A 65 -3.34 -1.56 2.81
N CYS A 66 -2.81 -0.90 3.82
CA CYS A 66 -1.83 0.18 3.69
C CYS A 66 -0.74 0.06 4.73
N VAL A 67 0.42 0.63 4.41
CA VAL A 67 1.59 0.60 5.29
C VAL A 67 2.18 2.00 5.43
N LYS A 68 2.86 2.25 6.55
CA LYS A 68 3.81 3.36 6.67
C LYS A 68 5.18 2.87 6.25
N ALA A 69 5.88 3.68 5.46
CA ALA A 69 7.12 3.30 4.83
C ALA A 69 8.22 4.31 5.19
N ASP A 70 9.45 3.83 5.28
CA ASP A 70 10.62 4.69 5.33
C ASP A 70 10.73 5.55 4.05
N ASN A 71 11.64 6.52 4.06
CA ASN A 71 11.76 7.48 2.96
C ASN A 71 12.24 6.84 1.65
N GLU A 72 13.10 5.82 1.71
CA GLU A 72 13.62 5.14 0.52
C GLU A 72 12.49 4.38 -0.18
N THR A 73 11.77 3.55 0.58
CA THR A 73 10.63 2.76 0.10
C THR A 73 9.52 3.66 -0.43
N ARG A 74 9.23 4.78 0.26
CA ARG A 74 8.23 5.76 -0.19
C ARG A 74 8.63 6.42 -1.52
N ASN A 75 9.89 6.79 -1.68
CA ASN A 75 10.39 7.38 -2.92
C ASN A 75 10.39 6.36 -4.06
N PHE A 76 10.74 5.09 -3.79
CA PHE A 76 10.70 4.02 -4.78
C PHE A 76 9.29 3.83 -5.35
N PHE A 77 8.27 3.90 -4.50
CA PHE A 77 6.87 3.74 -4.90
C PHE A 77 6.21 4.99 -5.44
N ARG A 78 6.85 6.17 -5.45
CA ARG A 78 6.20 7.44 -5.78
C ARG A 78 5.62 7.45 -7.19
N ASP A 79 4.29 7.50 -7.28
CA ASP A 79 3.52 7.40 -8.51
C ASP A 79 3.78 6.10 -9.30
N GLN A 80 4.15 5.03 -8.60
CA GLN A 80 4.46 3.72 -9.16
C GLN A 80 3.55 2.62 -8.61
N ALA A 81 3.49 1.51 -9.35
CA ALA A 81 2.81 0.28 -8.95
C ALA A 81 3.68 -0.92 -9.33
N TYR A 82 4.08 -1.69 -8.32
CA TYR A 82 5.00 -2.82 -8.48
C TYR A 82 4.46 -4.10 -7.84
N CYS A 83 4.82 -5.24 -8.42
CA CYS A 83 4.55 -6.55 -7.87
C CYS A 83 5.82 -7.37 -7.72
N TYR A 84 5.92 -8.12 -6.63
CA TYR A 84 6.94 -9.13 -6.40
C TYR A 84 6.27 -10.49 -6.23
N ARG A 85 6.71 -11.47 -7.02
CA ARG A 85 6.14 -12.82 -7.04
C ARG A 85 6.94 -13.75 -6.13
N LYS A 86 6.29 -14.32 -5.12
CA LYS A 86 6.76 -15.49 -4.36
C LYS A 86 6.13 -16.77 -4.97
N LYS A 87 6.50 -17.95 -4.44
CA LYS A 87 6.02 -19.25 -4.96
C LYS A 87 4.49 -19.37 -4.90
N GLU A 88 3.89 -18.98 -3.77
CA GLU A 88 2.46 -19.24 -3.49
C GLU A 88 1.56 -18.00 -3.67
N TYR A 89 2.15 -16.81 -3.69
CA TYR A 89 1.42 -15.55 -3.78
C TYR A 89 2.26 -14.44 -4.44
N VAL A 90 1.59 -13.40 -4.92
CA VAL A 90 2.16 -12.13 -5.36
C VAL A 90 1.87 -11.07 -4.31
N ILE A 91 2.88 -10.28 -3.95
CA ILE A 91 2.70 -9.05 -3.17
C ILE A 91 2.82 -7.89 -4.13
N CYS A 92 1.82 -7.01 -4.16
CA CYS A 92 1.86 -5.79 -4.95
C CYS A 92 1.73 -4.56 -4.06
N GLY A 93 2.45 -3.50 -4.41
CA GLY A 93 2.37 -2.18 -3.79
C GLY A 93 2.05 -1.11 -4.84
N CYS A 94 1.35 -0.05 -4.47
CA CYS A 94 1.06 1.05 -5.37
C CYS A 94 0.81 2.38 -4.65
N THR A 95 1.11 3.48 -5.34
CA THR A 95 0.72 4.85 -4.94
C THR A 95 0.10 5.68 -6.06
N THR A 96 -0.22 5.05 -7.21
CA THR A 96 -0.66 5.74 -8.42
C THR A 96 -2.01 6.46 -8.31
N LEU A 97 -2.93 5.95 -7.48
CA LEU A 97 -4.23 6.57 -7.19
C LEU A 97 -4.84 5.97 -5.91
N ASP A 98 -5.80 6.70 -5.33
CA ASP A 98 -6.59 6.19 -4.20
C ASP A 98 -7.21 4.83 -4.53
N ARG A 99 -7.03 3.88 -3.61
CA ARG A 99 -7.51 2.50 -3.70
C ARG A 99 -6.97 1.75 -4.92
N CYS A 100 -5.76 2.08 -5.39
CA CYS A 100 -5.04 1.34 -6.43
C CYS A 100 -4.87 -0.17 -6.12
N ASN A 101 -5.00 -0.57 -4.86
CA ASN A 101 -4.93 -1.94 -4.37
C ASN A 101 -6.32 -2.62 -4.23
N SER A 102 -7.36 -2.08 -4.87
CA SER A 102 -8.68 -2.73 -4.88
C SER A 102 -8.60 -4.06 -5.65
N PRO A 103 -9.28 -5.13 -5.22
CA PRO A 103 -9.34 -6.39 -5.99
C PRO A 103 -9.87 -6.24 -7.43
N GLN A 104 -10.58 -5.14 -7.70
CA GLN A 104 -11.15 -4.77 -8.99
C GLN A 104 -10.18 -3.93 -9.85
N ALA A 105 -9.02 -3.55 -9.32
CA ALA A 105 -8.04 -2.76 -10.05
C ALA A 105 -7.41 -3.62 -11.17
N PRO A 106 -7.15 -3.04 -12.35
CA PRO A 106 -6.61 -3.78 -13.47
C PRO A 106 -5.16 -4.16 -13.21
N PHE A 107 -4.82 -5.45 -13.32
CA PHE A 107 -3.47 -5.93 -13.06
C PHE A 107 -2.41 -5.34 -14.02
N SER A 108 -2.84 -4.85 -15.19
CA SER A 108 -1.97 -4.21 -16.19
C SER A 108 -1.30 -2.92 -15.71
N MET A 109 -1.73 -2.34 -14.59
CA MET A 109 -1.09 -1.15 -14.01
C MET A 109 0.20 -1.50 -13.25
N PHE A 110 0.46 -2.77 -12.93
CA PHE A 110 1.58 -3.18 -12.11
C PHE A 110 2.77 -3.66 -12.96
N THR A 111 3.97 -3.25 -12.57
CA THR A 111 5.23 -3.77 -13.14
C THR A 111 5.82 -4.82 -12.20
N PHE A 112 6.19 -5.99 -12.73
CA PHE A 112 6.87 -7.01 -11.93
C PHE A 112 8.34 -6.68 -11.75
N ILE A 113 8.81 -6.82 -10.52
CA ILE A 113 10.20 -6.65 -10.12
C ILE A 113 10.76 -7.93 -9.53
N SER A 114 12.09 -8.08 -9.62
CA SER A 114 12.81 -9.29 -9.19
C SER A 114 13.33 -9.22 -7.75
N LYS A 115 13.31 -8.03 -7.13
CA LYS A 115 13.73 -7.82 -5.74
C LYS A 115 12.51 -7.55 -4.86
N PRO A 116 12.44 -8.12 -3.65
CA PRO A 116 11.40 -7.77 -2.69
C PRO A 116 11.56 -6.31 -2.24
N PHE A 117 10.44 -5.67 -1.93
CA PHE A 117 10.38 -4.28 -1.45
C PHE A 117 9.76 -4.15 -0.05
N PHE A 118 9.22 -5.25 0.48
CA PHE A 118 8.95 -5.42 1.90
C PHE A 118 9.84 -6.56 2.39
N GLU A 119 10.58 -6.33 3.47
CA GLU A 119 11.17 -7.44 4.23
C GLU A 119 10.04 -8.34 4.75
N ASP A 120 10.32 -9.64 4.83
CA ASP A 120 9.35 -10.73 4.85
C ASP A 120 7.96 -10.42 5.45
N CYS A 121 7.00 -10.12 4.57
CA CYS A 121 5.59 -10.13 4.95
C CYS A 121 5.18 -11.54 5.40
N ILE A 122 5.09 -11.76 6.71
CA ILE A 122 4.47 -12.96 7.27
C ILE A 122 2.96 -12.76 7.24
N LEU A 123 2.28 -13.49 6.34
CA LEU A 123 0.83 -13.54 6.29
C LEU A 123 0.32 -14.41 7.45
N ILE A 124 0.13 -13.81 8.62
CA ILE A 124 -0.44 -14.52 9.77
C ILE A 124 -1.98 -14.47 9.67
N PRO A 125 -2.69 -15.61 9.75
CA PRO A 125 -4.15 -15.61 9.89
C PRO A 125 -4.53 -14.84 11.17
N GLN A 126 -5.29 -13.74 11.05
CA GLN A 126 -5.59 -12.92 12.21
C GLN A 126 -6.56 -13.61 13.19
N SER A 127 -6.04 -13.95 14.36
CA SER A 127 -6.63 -13.52 15.61
C SER A 127 -5.87 -12.29 16.13
N GLY A 128 -6.19 -11.10 15.60
CA GLY A 128 -5.80 -9.79 16.15
C GLY A 128 -4.49 -9.15 15.66
N SER A 129 -4.63 -8.02 14.96
CA SER A 129 -3.61 -7.00 14.60
C SER A 129 -2.39 -7.43 13.76
N PHE A 130 -2.24 -6.80 12.59
CA PHE A 130 -0.99 -6.83 11.82
C PHE A 130 -0.01 -5.80 12.37
N SER A 131 1.19 -6.24 12.71
CA SER A 131 2.37 -5.39 12.87
C SER A 131 3.34 -5.76 11.77
N LEU A 132 3.70 -4.79 10.92
CA LEU A 132 4.93 -4.90 10.12
C LEU A 132 6.08 -4.75 11.11
N LEU A 133 6.84 -5.83 11.32
CA LEU A 133 8.07 -5.76 12.12
C LEU A 133 9.12 -5.05 11.27
N ASN A 134 9.32 -3.75 11.53
CA ASN A 134 10.56 -3.09 11.18
C ASN A 134 11.61 -3.50 12.21
N SER A 135 12.71 -4.10 11.80
CA SER A 135 13.94 -4.15 12.59
C SER A 135 15.14 -4.16 11.67
#